data_AF-A0A962EHN5-F1
#
_entry.id   AF-A0A962EHN5-F1
#
_cell.length_a   1.000
_cell.length_b   1.000
_cell.length_c   1.000
_cell.angle_alpha   90.00
_cell.angle_beta   90.00
_cell.angle_gamma   90.00
#
_symmetry.space_group_name_H-M   'P 1'
#
loop_
_entity.id
_entity.type
_entity.pdbx_description
1 polymer ?
#
loop_
_entity_poly.entity_id
_entity_poly.type
_entity_poly.pdbx_seq_one_letter_code
_entity_poly.pdbx_strand_id
1 'polypeptide(L)'
;MSFLIGNDLVVTMHYTLKNDAGEVLDSSEGAEPLSYLHGAGNIIPGLEAALVGKTAGDSCDVTVQPEDGYGEVMPHLVQTLSR
;
A
#
# COMPACT_ATOMS: atom_id res chain seq x y z
N MET A 1 25.77 -0.89 -6.12
CA MET A 1 25.43 -0.91 -4.68
C MET A 1 23.92 -0.92 -4.59
N SER A 2 23.36 -1.79 -3.76
CA SER A 2 21.91 -1.88 -3.54
C SER A 2 21.61 -1.28 -2.18
N PHE A 3 20.73 -0.27 -2.12
CA PHE A 3 20.25 0.25 -0.85
C PHE A 3 19.09 -0.62 -0.38
N LEU A 4 19.15 -1.03 0.88
CA LEU A 4 18.02 -1.65 1.56
C LEU A 4 17.00 -0.56 1.87
N ILE A 5 15.73 -0.83 1.58
CA ILE A 5 14.63 0.07 1.93
C ILE A 5 14.57 0.18 3.46
N GLY A 6 14.50 1.43 3.92
CA GLY A 6 14.46 1.83 5.32
C GLY A 6 14.11 3.31 5.41
N ASN A 7 14.06 3.84 6.64
CA ASN A 7 13.60 5.20 6.89
C ASN A 7 14.37 6.26 6.09
N ASP A 8 13.67 7.34 5.75
CA ASP A 8 14.20 8.51 5.05
C ASP A 8 14.67 8.24 3.61
N LEU A 9 14.24 7.11 3.02
CA LEU A 9 14.49 6.78 1.62
C LEU A 9 13.23 6.98 0.76
N VAL A 10 13.42 7.59 -0.41
CA VAL A 10 12.38 7.65 -1.43
C VAL A 10 12.37 6.34 -2.21
N VAL A 11 11.20 5.71 -2.26
CA VAL A 11 10.99 4.46 -2.99
C VAL A 11 9.96 4.72 -4.08
N THR A 12 10.28 4.26 -5.29
CA THR A 12 9.39 4.33 -6.46
C THR A 12 9.05 2.91 -6.88
N MET A 13 7.76 2.59 -6.97
CA MET A 13 7.31 1.24 -7.27
C MET A 13 6.01 1.22 -8.07
N HIS A 14 5.85 0.16 -8.87
CA HIS A 14 4.54 -0.23 -9.37
C HIS A 14 3.86 -1.18 -8.38
N TYR A 15 2.55 -1.05 -8.23
CA TYR A 15 1.71 -1.89 -7.41
C TYR A 15 0.36 -2.16 -8.07
N THR A 16 -0.29 -3.23 -7.60
CA THR A 16 -1.67 -3.59 -7.89
C THR A 16 -2.34 -4.00 -6.58
N LEU A 17 -3.38 -3.27 -6.18
CA LEU A 17 -4.18 -3.58 -4.99
C LEU A 17 -5.41 -4.39 -5.39
N LYS A 18 -5.65 -5.50 -4.70
CA LYS A 18 -6.83 -6.36 -4.89
C LYS A 18 -7.56 -6.59 -3.58
N ASN A 19 -8.86 -6.82 -3.64
CA ASN A 19 -9.63 -7.33 -2.52
C ASN A 19 -9.55 -8.87 -2.42
N ASP A 20 -10.19 -9.44 -1.40
CA ASP A 20 -10.22 -10.90 -1.16
C ASP A 20 -10.91 -11.69 -2.28
N ALA A 21 -11.77 -11.04 -3.07
CA ALA A 21 -12.40 -11.63 -4.25
C ALA A 21 -11.49 -11.59 -5.50
N GLY A 22 -10.30 -10.98 -5.40
CA GLY A 22 -9.35 -10.81 -6.50
C GLY A 22 -9.67 -9.64 -7.43
N GLU A 23 -10.67 -8.82 -7.09
CA GLU A 23 -11.01 -7.62 -7.86
C GLU A 23 -9.94 -6.55 -7.64
N VAL A 24 -9.46 -5.96 -8.73
CA VAL A 24 -8.50 -4.86 -8.68
C VAL A 24 -9.21 -3.60 -8.18
N LEU A 25 -8.76 -3.08 -7.04
CA LEU A 25 -9.25 -1.84 -6.47
C LEU A 25 -8.44 -0.64 -6.96
N ASP A 26 -7.13 -0.80 -7.11
CA ASP A 26 -6.22 0.23 -7.60
C ASP A 26 -5.01 -0.42 -8.29
N SER A 27 -4.39 0.29 -9.23
CA SER A 27 -3.19 -0.15 -9.92
C SER A 27 -2.42 1.01 -10.52
N SER A 28 -1.10 0.92 -10.45
CA SER A 28 -0.19 1.81 -11.19
C SER A 28 0.19 1.28 -12.58
N GLU A 29 -0.34 0.13 -12.99
CA GLU A 29 -0.07 -0.45 -14.31
C GLU A 29 -0.60 0.47 -15.42
N GLY A 30 0.26 0.81 -16.39
CA GLY A 30 -0.07 1.75 -17.46
C GLY A 30 -0.05 3.23 -17.05
N ALA A 31 0.31 3.55 -15.81
CA ALA A 31 0.48 4.90 -15.29
C ALA A 31 1.91 5.13 -14.77
N GLU A 32 2.17 6.31 -14.19
CA GLU A 32 3.45 6.57 -13.50
C GLU A 32 3.54 5.75 -12.20
N PRO A 33 4.73 5.23 -11.84
CA PRO A 33 4.92 4.50 -10.60
C PRO A 33 4.69 5.39 -9.38
N LEU A 34 4.19 4.80 -8.30
CA LEU A 34 3.99 5.50 -7.04
C LEU A 34 5.35 5.77 -6.39
N SER A 35 5.61 7.02 -6.05
CA SER A 35 6.78 7.41 -5.24
C SER A 35 6.33 7.84 -3.85
N TYR A 36 6.97 7.28 -2.82
CA TYR A 36 6.69 7.60 -1.43
C TYR A 36 7.98 7.72 -0.61
N LEU A 37 7.89 8.34 0.56
CA LEU A 37 8.99 8.45 1.53
C LEU A 37 8.79 7.40 2.61
N HIS A 38 9.74 6.48 2.74
CA HIS A 38 9.65 5.38 3.69
C HIS A 38 9.86 5.85 5.13
N GLY A 39 8.97 5.42 6.03
CA GLY A 39 8.91 5.85 7.42
C GLY A 39 8.10 7.14 7.63
N ALA A 40 7.49 7.69 6.58
CA ALA A 40 6.69 8.92 6.66
C ALA A 40 5.17 8.66 6.78
N GLY A 41 4.73 7.39 6.71
CA GLY A 41 3.30 7.05 6.77
C GLY A 41 2.52 7.49 5.52
N ASN A 42 3.18 7.58 4.37
CA ASN A 42 2.56 7.98 3.10
C ASN A 42 1.70 6.87 2.47
N ILE A 43 1.92 5.63 2.86
CA ILE A 43 1.22 4.44 2.38
C ILE A 43 0.72 3.61 3.57
N ILE A 44 -0.12 2.60 3.30
CA ILE A 44 -0.66 1.75 4.36
C ILE A 44 0.46 1.05 5.16
N PRO A 45 0.37 1.00 6.51
CA PRO A 45 1.42 0.46 7.37
C PRO A 45 1.89 -0.95 7.00
N GLY A 46 0.96 -1.85 6.65
CA GLY A 46 1.29 -3.23 6.30
C GLY A 46 2.12 -3.35 5.03
N LEU A 47 1.90 -2.46 4.05
CA LEU A 47 2.71 -2.42 2.83
C LEU A 47 4.09 -1.82 3.11
N GLU A 48 4.16 -0.73 3.88
CA GLU A 48 5.43 -0.11 4.25
C GLU A 48 6.31 -1.12 5.00
N ALA A 49 5.76 -1.81 6.00
CA ALA A 49 6.48 -2.81 6.79
C ALA A 49 7.01 -3.97 5.92
N ALA A 50 6.24 -4.43 4.94
CA ALA A 50 6.65 -5.52 4.06
C ALA A 50 7.78 -5.15 3.09
N LEU A 51 7.97 -3.86 2.81
CA LEU A 51 9.03 -3.35 1.94
C LEU A 51 10.35 -3.14 2.69
N VAL A 52 10.36 -3.13 4.02
CA VAL A 52 11.59 -2.96 4.83
C VAL A 52 12.62 -4.03 4.46
N GLY A 53 13.86 -3.61 4.20
CA GLY A 53 14.97 -4.50 3.86
C GLY A 53 14.92 -5.09 2.44
N LYS A 54 13.91 -4.72 1.62
CA LYS A 54 13.92 -5.03 0.18
C LYS A 54 14.85 -4.09 -0.57
N THR A 55 15.12 -4.43 -1.83
CA THR A 55 15.97 -3.63 -2.72
C THR A 55 15.26 -3.33 -4.03
N ALA A 56 15.76 -2.33 -4.77
CA ALA A 56 15.23 -1.99 -6.08
C ALA A 56 15.29 -3.20 -7.03
N GLY A 57 14.17 -3.49 -7.70
CA GLY A 57 14.00 -4.65 -8.58
C GLY A 57 13.34 -5.87 -7.89
N ASP A 58 13.22 -5.87 -6.56
CA ASP A 58 12.45 -6.89 -5.87
C ASP A 58 10.95 -6.75 -6.13
N SER A 59 10.24 -7.88 -6.11
CA SER A 59 8.78 -7.93 -6.13
C SER A 59 8.30 -8.80 -4.98
N CYS A 60 7.15 -8.46 -4.41
CA CYS A 60 6.52 -9.23 -3.35
C CYS A 60 5.01 -9.10 -3.41
N ASP A 61 4.33 -10.20 -3.08
CA ASP A 61 2.89 -10.23 -2.82
C ASP A 61 2.68 -10.23 -1.30
N VAL A 62 1.82 -9.35 -0.82
CA VAL A 62 1.59 -9.13 0.62
C VAL A 62 0.09 -9.09 0.86
N THR A 63 -0.37 -9.88 1.84
CA THR A 63 -1.73 -9.77 2.36
C THR A 63 -1.70 -8.83 3.55
N VAL A 64 -2.43 -7.71 3.46
CA VAL A 64 -2.50 -6.70 4.51
C VAL A 64 -3.84 -6.84 5.23
N GLN A 65 -3.82 -7.03 6.55
CA GLN A 65 -5.04 -7.06 7.36
C GLN A 65 -5.69 -5.67 7.39
N PRO A 66 -7.01 -5.56 7.59
CA PRO A 66 -7.70 -4.27 7.64
C PRO A 66 -7.04 -3.28 8.60
N GLU A 67 -6.64 -3.73 9.79
CA GLU A 67 -5.98 -2.91 10.82
C GLU A 67 -4.66 -2.27 10.37
N ASP A 68 -3.91 -2.93 9.49
CA ASP A 68 -2.65 -2.45 8.90
C ASP A 68 -2.85 -1.79 7.53
N GLY A 69 -4.10 -1.76 7.06
CA GLY A 69 -4.55 -1.24 5.77
C GLY A 69 -5.36 0.04 5.94
N TYR A 70 -6.65 -0.05 5.61
CA TYR A 70 -7.60 1.07 5.64
C TYR A 70 -8.52 1.07 6.87
N GLY A 71 -8.29 0.17 7.81
CA GLY A 71 -9.12 -0.04 8.99
C GLY A 71 -10.34 -0.92 8.73
N GLU A 72 -11.01 -1.27 9.83
CA GLU A 72 -12.28 -1.97 9.81
C GLU A 72 -13.41 -1.08 9.27
N VAL A 73 -14.44 -1.73 8.73
CA VAL A 73 -15.68 -1.02 8.40
C VAL A 73 -16.26 -0.42 9.67
N MET A 74 -16.49 0.89 9.66
CA MET A 74 -17.03 1.63 10.79
C MET A 74 -18.53 1.89 10.58
N PRO A 75 -19.45 1.13 11.21
CA PRO A 75 -20.89 1.25 10.95
C PRO A 75 -21.44 2.64 11.28
N HIS A 76 -20.81 3.35 12.21
CA HIS A 76 -21.19 4.69 12.63
C HIS A 76 -20.81 5.78 11.61
N LEU A 77 -19.99 5.47 10.61
CA LEU A 77 -19.70 6.35 9.47
C LEU A 77 -20.67 6.13 8.29
N VAL A 78 -21.59 5.17 8.39
CA VAL A 78 -22.59 4.89 7.36
C VAL A 78 -23.85 5.71 7.64
N GLN A 79 -24.29 6.51 6.66
CA GLN A 79 -25.50 7.32 6.77
C GLN A 79 -26.46 7.06 5.62
N THR A 80 -27.74 6.91 5.94
CA THR A 80 -28.83 6.86 4.94
C THR A 80 -29.41 8.26 4.75
N LEU A 81 -29.39 8.75 3.51
CA LEU A 81 -29.96 10.04 3.14
C LEU A 81 -31.37 9.86 2.56
N SER A 82 -32.30 10.74 2.92
CA SER A 82 -33.61 10.81 2.28
C SER A 82 -33.46 11.30 0.83
N ARG A 83 -34.20 10.67 -0.08
CA ARG A 83 -34.21 10.97 -1.51
C ARG A 83 -34.79 12.35 -1.82
#